data_AF-A0A498S879-F1
#
_entry.id   AF-A0A498S879-F1
#
_cell.length_a   1.000
_cell.length_b   1.000
_cell.length_c   1.000
_cell.angle_alpha   90.00
_cell.angle_beta   90.00
_cell.angle_gamma   90.00
#
_symmetry.space_group_name_H-M   'P 1'
#
loop_
_entity.id
_entity.type
_entity.pdbx_description
1 polymer ?
#
loop_
_entity_poly.entity_id
_entity_poly.type
_entity_poly.pdbx_seq_one_letter_code
_entity_poly.pdbx_strand_id
1 'polypeptide(L)'
;MSGNGLNYDAQLSIEWMQRCRPLFMLFIIAYALFVMNVPRIWKGRRSRVLAMIIFYWNAFNALADIILLLGLLPDFLTSFHEGFYSSLCLNAGLYKNPRSGKAILTFHISKVWELLDTVLIILDGRKTNRLHVAHHIVISTLMIYSYQHIGAMARWIAITNLAAHAALYFYLAAQSCVWKRRTCSARVISVIQMAQFPICLFGLIKIRQFLNAKKKCETNYNGVRKHIKYHVKLLVSVL
;
A
#
# COMPACT_ATOMS: atom_id res chain seq x y z
N MET A 1 20.29 -28.82 22.46
CA MET A 1 19.06 -28.00 22.41
C MET A 1 19.44 -26.54 22.60
N SER A 2 19.54 -25.77 21.51
CA SER A 2 19.73 -24.31 21.49
C SER A 2 19.65 -23.84 20.03
N GLY A 3 18.46 -23.86 19.45
CA GLY A 3 18.20 -23.32 18.12
C GLY A 3 17.64 -21.90 18.24
N ASN A 4 18.42 -20.90 17.83
CA ASN A 4 18.11 -19.48 17.92
C ASN A 4 16.72 -19.12 17.35
N GLY A 5 15.83 -18.62 18.22
CA GLY A 5 14.49 -18.13 17.89
C GLY A 5 14.44 -16.73 17.26
N LEU A 6 15.13 -16.53 16.12
CA LEU A 6 15.21 -15.22 15.44
C LEU A 6 14.78 -15.25 13.96
N ASN A 7 14.09 -16.30 13.51
CA ASN A 7 13.55 -16.36 12.14
C ASN A 7 12.08 -15.95 12.12
N TYR A 8 11.69 -15.17 11.11
CA TYR A 8 10.30 -14.82 10.87
C TYR A 8 9.52 -16.06 10.43
N ASP A 9 8.44 -16.37 11.14
CA ASP A 9 7.52 -17.42 10.72
C ASP A 9 6.52 -16.85 9.70
N ALA A 10 6.87 -17.05 8.43
CA ALA A 10 6.03 -16.73 7.29
C ALA A 10 4.69 -17.48 7.32
N GLN A 11 4.68 -18.73 7.80
CA GLN A 11 3.51 -19.60 7.80
C GLN A 11 2.48 -19.15 8.83
N LEU A 12 2.93 -18.84 10.05
CA LEU A 12 2.08 -18.25 11.08
C LEU A 12 1.38 -16.97 10.59
N SER A 13 2.11 -16.15 9.84
CA SER A 13 1.59 -14.90 9.30
C SER A 13 0.58 -15.11 8.16
N ILE A 14 0.76 -16.16 7.34
CA ILE A 14 -0.22 -16.59 6.34
C ILE A 14 -1.51 -17.04 7.04
N GLU A 15 -1.39 -17.91 8.03
CA GLU A 15 -2.53 -18.46 8.76
C GLU A 15 -3.31 -17.35 9.48
N TRP A 16 -2.60 -16.40 10.10
CA TRP A 16 -3.21 -15.22 10.69
C TRP A 16 -3.96 -14.37 9.66
N MET A 17 -3.34 -14.09 8.51
CA MET A 17 -3.99 -13.33 7.42
C MET A 17 -5.23 -14.06 6.89
N GLN A 18 -5.18 -15.38 6.75
CA GLN A 18 -6.33 -16.19 6.32
C GLN A 18 -7.46 -16.17 7.35
N ARG A 19 -7.13 -16.27 8.65
CA ARG A 19 -8.10 -16.19 9.74
C ARG A 19 -8.76 -14.82 9.85
N CYS A 20 -8.00 -13.73 9.66
CA CYS A 20 -8.51 -12.37 9.73
C CYS A 20 -9.19 -11.89 8.43
N ARG A 21 -9.02 -12.59 7.31
CA ARG A 21 -9.56 -12.21 6.01
C ARG A 21 -11.07 -11.92 6.01
N PRO A 22 -11.95 -12.74 6.63
CA PRO A 22 -13.39 -12.43 6.67
C PRO A 22 -13.69 -11.11 7.37
N LEU A 23 -12.96 -10.79 8.45
CA LEU A 23 -13.08 -9.53 9.17
C LEU A 23 -12.65 -8.34 8.30
N PHE A 24 -11.53 -8.46 7.58
CA PHE A 24 -11.11 -7.40 6.66
C PHE A 24 -12.09 -7.19 5.51
N MET A 25 -12.68 -8.27 4.98
CA MET A 25 -13.73 -8.16 3.96
C MET A 25 -14.98 -7.48 4.50
N LEU A 26 -15.36 -7.76 5.76
CA LEU A 26 -16.45 -7.06 6.42
C LEU A 26 -16.18 -5.56 6.51
N PHE A 27 -14.96 -5.15 6.89
CA PHE A 27 -14.58 -3.73 6.90
C PHE A 27 -14.65 -3.09 5.50
N ILE A 28 -14.19 -3.77 4.45
CA ILE A 28 -14.26 -3.26 3.07
C ILE A 28 -15.72 -3.13 2.61
N ILE A 29 -16.58 -4.10 2.93
CA ILE A 29 -18.01 -4.06 2.57
C ILE A 29 -18.71 -2.92 3.33
N ALA A 30 -18.49 -2.81 4.65
CA ALA A 30 -19.04 -1.74 5.46
C ALA A 30 -18.58 -0.37 4.95
N TYR A 31 -17.31 -0.24 4.59
CA TYR A 31 -16.75 0.93 3.95
C TYR A 31 -17.43 1.28 2.62
N ALA A 32 -17.62 0.30 1.73
CA ALA A 32 -18.30 0.52 0.45
C ALA A 32 -19.74 1.01 0.65
N LEU A 33 -20.48 0.39 1.58
CA LEU A 33 -21.82 0.82 1.95
C LEU A 33 -21.83 2.25 2.51
N PHE A 34 -20.88 2.58 3.38
CA PHE A 34 -20.72 3.93 3.93
C PHE A 34 -20.54 4.96 2.81
N VAL A 35 -19.59 4.74 1.91
CA VAL A 35 -19.25 5.72 0.86
C VAL A 35 -20.37 5.87 -0.18
N MET A 36 -21.16 4.83 -0.44
CA MET A 36 -22.29 4.93 -1.37
C MET A 36 -23.48 5.71 -0.79
N ASN A 37 -23.75 5.57 0.51
CA ASN A 37 -24.98 6.08 1.12
C ASN A 37 -24.79 7.40 1.87
N VAL A 38 -23.72 7.52 2.67
CA VAL A 38 -23.54 8.66 3.58
C VAL A 38 -23.39 10.00 2.86
N PRO A 39 -22.62 10.13 1.76
CA PRO A 39 -22.50 11.41 1.06
C PRO A 39 -23.82 11.98 0.50
N ARG A 40 -24.86 11.13 0.32
CA ARG A 40 -26.19 11.56 -0.17
C ARG A 40 -27.02 12.23 0.93
N ILE A 41 -26.77 11.87 2.19
CA ILE A 41 -27.57 12.27 3.35
C ILE A 41 -26.79 13.29 4.21
N TRP A 42 -25.47 13.10 4.33
CA TRP A 42 -24.59 13.89 5.19
C TRP A 42 -24.10 15.16 4.48
N LYS A 43 -24.61 16.31 4.94
CA LYS A 43 -24.11 17.64 4.56
C LYS A 43 -23.06 18.12 5.57
N GLY A 44 -21.97 17.35 5.70
CA GLY A 44 -20.92 17.58 6.70
C GLY A 44 -20.43 19.02 6.79
N ARG A 45 -20.08 19.44 8.00
CA ARG A 45 -19.52 20.78 8.26
C ARG A 45 -18.13 20.62 8.85
N ARG A 46 -17.16 21.28 8.22
CA ARG A 46 -15.78 21.35 8.71
C ARG A 46 -15.76 21.87 10.14
N SER A 47 -15.18 21.09 11.05
CA SER A 47 -15.02 21.44 12.46
C SER A 47 -13.55 21.42 12.86
N ARG A 48 -13.18 22.20 13.88
CA ARG A 48 -11.81 22.21 14.42
C ARG A 48 -11.41 20.83 14.94
N VAL A 49 -12.33 20.14 15.61
CA VAL A 49 -12.12 18.78 16.13
C VAL A 49 -11.82 17.81 14.99
N LEU A 50 -12.60 17.83 13.91
CA LEU A 50 -12.39 16.93 12.79
C LEU A 50 -11.08 17.23 12.05
N ALA A 51 -10.71 18.51 11.92
CA ALA A 51 -9.41 18.89 11.37
C ALA A 51 -8.25 18.35 12.21
N MET A 52 -8.37 18.33 13.54
CA MET A 52 -7.38 17.71 14.43
C MET A 52 -7.33 16.20 14.26
N ILE A 53 -8.48 15.52 14.18
CA ILE A 53 -8.54 14.07 13.91
C ILE A 53 -7.83 13.74 12.60
N ILE A 54 -8.12 14.48 11.53
CA ILE A 54 -7.48 14.32 10.21
C ILE A 54 -5.97 14.57 10.30
N PHE A 55 -5.54 15.58 11.06
CA PHE A 55 -4.11 15.85 11.29
C PHE A 55 -3.42 14.64 11.93
N TYR A 56 -3.92 14.16 13.07
CA TYR A 56 -3.32 13.03 13.78
C TYR A 56 -3.36 11.75 12.96
N TRP A 57 -4.44 11.54 12.21
CA TRP A 57 -4.56 10.40 11.30
C TRP A 57 -3.50 10.43 10.19
N ASN A 58 -3.32 11.58 9.53
CA ASN A 58 -2.29 11.73 8.51
C ASN A 58 -0.88 11.61 9.12
N ALA A 59 -0.64 12.17 10.31
CA ALA A 59 0.65 12.06 10.99
C ALA A 59 0.96 10.60 11.37
N PHE A 60 -0.04 9.85 11.85
CA PHE A 60 0.06 8.43 12.11
C PHE A 60 0.44 7.65 10.85
N ASN A 61 -0.27 7.85 9.73
CA ASN A 61 0.05 7.15 8.48
C ASN A 61 1.44 7.50 7.96
N ALA A 62 1.84 8.77 8.01
CA ALA A 62 3.19 9.19 7.61
C ALA A 62 4.28 8.49 8.44
N LEU A 63 4.10 8.43 9.77
CA LEU A 63 5.04 7.76 10.66
C LEU A 63 5.05 6.24 10.44
N ALA A 64 3.88 5.63 10.30
CA ALA A 64 3.75 4.21 10.01
C ALA A 64 4.48 3.87 8.69
N ASP A 65 4.27 4.64 7.64
CA ASP A 65 4.93 4.41 6.35
C ASP A 65 6.45 4.51 6.45
N ILE A 66 6.98 5.49 7.19
CA ILE A 66 8.42 5.65 7.43
C ILE A 66 8.98 4.45 8.20
N ILE A 67 8.30 4.01 9.28
CA ILE A 67 8.74 2.86 10.07
C ILE A 67 8.75 1.59 9.23
N LEU A 68 7.70 1.35 8.44
CA LEU A 68 7.62 0.20 7.54
C LEU A 68 8.69 0.26 6.44
N LEU A 69 8.94 1.44 5.89
CA LEU A 69 9.99 1.66 4.90
C LEU A 69 11.35 1.32 5.50
N LEU A 70 11.69 1.82 6.69
CA LEU A 70 12.94 1.51 7.39
C LEU A 70 13.06 0.02 7.73
N GLY A 71 11.94 -0.67 7.98
CA GLY A 71 11.90 -2.10 8.20
C GLY A 71 12.22 -2.94 6.95
N LEU A 72 11.81 -2.48 5.76
CA LEU A 72 12.00 -3.18 4.48
C LEU A 72 13.27 -2.77 3.72
N LEU A 73 13.73 -1.54 3.92
CA LEU A 73 14.79 -0.92 3.13
C LEU A 73 16.11 -1.71 3.18
N PRO A 74 16.60 -2.21 4.34
CA PRO A 74 17.86 -2.96 4.37
C PRO A 74 17.82 -4.23 3.51
N ASP A 75 16.77 -5.05 3.65
CA ASP A 75 16.65 -6.30 2.86
C ASP A 75 16.47 -6.01 1.36
N PHE A 76 15.79 -4.91 1.02
CA PHE A 76 15.69 -4.46 -0.36
C PHE A 76 17.03 -4.03 -0.93
N LEU A 77 17.81 -3.20 -0.22
CA LEU A 77 19.10 -2.71 -0.69
C LEU A 77 20.07 -3.88 -0.91
N THR A 78 20.13 -4.83 0.02
CA THR A 78 20.95 -6.05 -0.14
C THR A 78 20.54 -6.82 -1.40
N SER A 79 19.25 -7.11 -1.55
CA SER A 79 18.76 -7.86 -2.73
C SER A 79 18.92 -7.09 -4.04
N PHE A 80 18.86 -5.75 -4.00
CA PHE A 80 19.01 -4.89 -5.16
C PHE A 80 20.48 -4.83 -5.60
N HIS A 81 21.40 -4.76 -4.65
CA HIS A 81 22.84 -4.77 -4.89
C HIS A 81 23.31 -6.09 -5.51
N GLU A 82 22.72 -7.22 -5.12
CA GLU A 82 22.93 -8.53 -5.77
C GLU A 82 22.36 -8.61 -7.20
N GLY A 83 21.52 -7.64 -7.58
CA GLY A 83 21.02 -7.45 -8.94
C GLY A 83 19.50 -7.54 -9.06
N PHE A 84 19.00 -7.17 -10.24
CA PHE A 84 17.56 -7.17 -10.53
C PHE A 84 16.92 -8.55 -10.40
N TYR A 85 17.65 -9.62 -10.71
CA TYR A 85 17.12 -10.97 -10.55
C TYR A 85 16.90 -11.33 -9.07
N SER A 86 17.87 -11.02 -8.20
CA SER A 86 17.72 -11.29 -6.76
C SER A 86 16.55 -10.49 -6.18
N SER A 87 16.49 -9.18 -6.44
CA SER A 87 15.42 -8.33 -5.91
C SER A 87 14.01 -8.58 -6.49
N LEU A 88 13.88 -9.03 -7.74
CA LEU A 88 12.57 -9.20 -8.39
C LEU A 88 12.06 -10.65 -8.39
N CYS A 89 12.94 -11.65 -8.27
CA CYS A 89 12.58 -13.06 -8.40
C CYS A 89 12.87 -13.91 -7.17
N LEU A 90 13.74 -13.48 -6.24
CA LEU A 90 14.09 -14.27 -5.06
C LEU A 90 13.53 -13.63 -3.79
N ASN A 91 12.72 -14.37 -3.05
CA ASN A 91 12.13 -13.93 -1.78
C ASN A 91 13.22 -13.58 -0.75
N ALA A 92 14.36 -14.29 -0.76
CA ALA A 92 15.53 -13.99 0.06
C ALA A 92 15.15 -13.63 1.52
N GLY A 93 15.59 -12.48 2.03
CA GLY A 93 15.27 -12.00 3.38
C GLY A 93 13.83 -11.52 3.59
N LEU A 94 13.05 -11.24 2.54
CA LEU A 94 11.74 -10.57 2.62
C LEU A 94 10.75 -11.27 3.57
N TYR A 95 10.69 -12.60 3.52
CA TYR A 95 9.79 -13.42 4.33
C TYR A 95 10.54 -14.31 5.33
N LYS A 96 11.82 -14.02 5.60
CA LYS A 96 12.65 -14.79 6.56
C LYS A 96 13.19 -13.91 7.68
N ASN A 97 13.53 -12.67 7.36
CA ASN A 97 13.98 -11.69 8.34
C ASN A 97 12.76 -11.17 9.14
N PRO A 98 12.79 -11.22 10.48
CA PRO A 98 11.70 -10.71 11.33
C PRO A 98 11.31 -9.26 11.02
N ARG A 99 12.26 -8.41 10.64
CA ARG A 99 11.99 -7.00 10.32
C ARG A 99 11.19 -6.87 9.04
N SER A 100 11.72 -7.37 7.92
CA SER A 100 11.03 -7.30 6.63
C SER A 100 9.74 -8.09 6.59
N GLY A 101 9.70 -9.28 7.21
CA GLY A 101 8.50 -10.11 7.27
C GLY A 101 7.35 -9.40 7.98
N LYS A 102 7.61 -8.84 9.17
CA LYS A 102 6.60 -8.03 9.89
C LYS A 102 6.22 -6.79 9.09
N ALA A 103 7.18 -6.07 8.53
CA ALA A 103 6.90 -4.86 7.78
C ALA A 103 6.06 -5.11 6.52
N ILE A 104 6.34 -6.17 5.76
CA ILE A 104 5.56 -6.50 4.57
C ILE A 104 4.15 -6.98 4.93
N LEU A 105 4.00 -7.73 6.03
CA LEU A 105 2.68 -8.11 6.56
C LEU A 105 1.88 -6.85 6.95
N THR A 106 2.47 -5.97 7.75
CA THR A 106 1.82 -4.73 8.19
C THR A 106 1.49 -3.82 7.01
N PHE A 107 2.32 -3.76 5.96
CA PHE A 107 2.00 -3.07 4.71
C PHE A 107 0.74 -3.61 4.02
N HIS A 108 0.51 -4.92 4.02
CA HIS A 108 -0.73 -5.48 3.43
C HIS A 108 -1.96 -5.11 4.26
N ILE A 109 -1.82 -5.11 5.59
CA ILE A 109 -2.88 -4.70 6.52
C ILE A 109 -3.16 -3.20 6.38
N SER A 110 -2.15 -2.39 6.05
CA SER A 110 -2.28 -0.93 5.97
C SER A 110 -3.38 -0.47 5.04
N LYS A 111 -3.54 -1.18 3.93
CA LYS A 111 -4.55 -0.87 2.93
C LYS A 111 -5.97 -0.97 3.48
N VAL A 112 -6.20 -1.75 4.52
CA VAL A 112 -7.52 -1.85 5.15
C VAL A 112 -7.80 -0.67 6.08
N TRP A 113 -6.83 -0.21 6.88
CA TRP A 113 -7.08 0.96 7.73
C TRP A 113 -7.04 2.27 6.96
N GLU A 114 -6.29 2.35 5.85
CA GLU A 114 -6.30 3.48 4.91
C GLU A 114 -7.70 3.80 4.37
N LEU A 115 -8.67 2.87 4.44
CA LEU A 115 -10.09 3.13 4.13
C LEU A 115 -10.67 4.29 4.96
N LEU A 116 -10.14 4.52 6.17
CA LEU A 116 -10.58 5.61 7.04
C LEU A 116 -10.29 6.99 6.43
N ASP A 117 -9.34 7.12 5.50
CA ASP A 117 -9.05 8.38 4.78
C ASP A 117 -10.32 8.97 4.17
N THR A 118 -10.98 8.15 3.35
CA THR A 118 -12.22 8.51 2.65
C THR A 118 -13.38 8.76 3.61
N VAL A 119 -13.46 8.01 4.71
CA VAL A 119 -14.49 8.22 5.74
C VAL A 119 -14.31 9.61 6.36
N LEU A 120 -13.10 9.96 6.79
CA LEU A 120 -12.79 11.28 7.37
C LEU A 120 -13.02 12.41 6.38
N ILE A 121 -12.73 12.21 5.09
CA ILE A 121 -12.99 13.21 4.04
C ILE A 121 -14.50 13.45 3.88
N ILE A 122 -15.32 12.39 3.83
CA ILE A 122 -16.78 12.49 3.72
C ILE A 122 -17.36 13.18 4.95
N LEU A 123 -16.89 12.82 6.15
CA LEU A 123 -17.34 13.43 7.40
C LEU A 123 -17.02 14.93 7.43
N ASP A 124 -15.90 15.35 6.83
CA ASP A 124 -15.48 16.76 6.70
C ASP A 124 -16.29 17.53 5.65
N GLY A 125 -17.31 16.90 5.04
CA GLY A 125 -18.15 17.51 4.02
C GLY A 125 -17.44 17.70 2.68
N ARG A 126 -16.27 17.10 2.49
CA ARG A 126 -15.50 17.18 1.24
C ARG A 126 -15.97 16.11 0.28
N LYS A 127 -16.05 16.45 -1.01
CA LYS A 127 -16.39 15.49 -2.07
C LYS A 127 -15.19 14.57 -2.31
N THR A 128 -15.40 13.26 -2.17
CA THR A 128 -14.42 12.24 -2.55
C THR A 128 -14.48 11.97 -4.06
N ASN A 129 -13.31 11.72 -4.66
CA ASN A 129 -13.25 11.27 -6.06
C ASN A 129 -13.66 9.79 -6.15
N ARG A 130 -14.50 9.45 -7.13
CA ARG A 130 -14.89 8.05 -7.42
C ARG A 130 -13.68 7.16 -7.69
N LEU A 131 -12.66 7.70 -8.35
CA LEU A 131 -11.40 6.98 -8.60
C LEU A 131 -10.73 6.54 -7.29
N HIS A 132 -10.66 7.46 -6.33
CA HIS A 132 -10.01 7.22 -5.05
C HIS A 132 -10.76 6.14 -4.27
N VAL A 133 -12.09 6.23 -4.19
CA VAL A 133 -12.92 5.20 -3.53
C VAL A 133 -12.73 3.84 -4.18
N ALA A 134 -12.84 3.76 -5.51
CA ALA A 134 -12.70 2.51 -6.25
C ALA A 134 -11.28 1.92 -6.09
N HIS A 135 -10.25 2.77 -6.08
CA HIS A 135 -8.88 2.37 -5.83
C HIS A 135 -8.74 1.74 -4.44
N HIS A 136 -9.23 2.42 -3.40
CA HIS A 136 -9.18 1.90 -2.03
C HIS A 136 -9.87 0.53 -1.92
N ILE A 137 -11.09 0.36 -2.45
CA ILE A 137 -11.77 -0.95 -2.42
C ILE A 137 -10.95 -2.04 -3.12
N VAL A 138 -10.50 -1.78 -4.35
CA VAL A 138 -9.80 -2.78 -5.16
C VAL A 138 -8.45 -3.14 -4.54
N ILE A 139 -7.67 -2.16 -4.08
CA ILE A 139 -6.33 -2.41 -3.54
C ILE A 139 -6.39 -3.08 -2.17
N SER A 140 -7.28 -2.64 -1.28
CA SER A 140 -7.45 -3.30 0.02
C SER A 140 -7.86 -4.76 -0.18
N THR A 141 -8.78 -5.02 -1.11
CA THR A 141 -9.20 -6.40 -1.44
C THR A 141 -8.01 -7.20 -1.99
N LEU A 142 -7.34 -6.69 -3.02
CA LEU A 142 -6.22 -7.40 -3.64
C LEU A 142 -5.11 -7.73 -2.62
N MET A 143 -4.75 -6.79 -1.75
CA MET A 143 -3.69 -7.01 -0.75
C MET A 143 -4.04 -8.10 0.28
N ILE A 144 -5.28 -8.18 0.75
CA ILE A 144 -5.67 -9.25 1.68
C ILE A 144 -5.55 -10.65 1.05
N TYR A 145 -5.82 -10.76 -0.25
CA TYR A 145 -5.74 -12.04 -0.98
C TYR A 145 -4.35 -12.34 -1.54
N SER A 146 -3.48 -11.33 -1.67
CA SER A 146 -2.20 -11.46 -2.36
C SER A 146 -1.00 -11.65 -1.44
N TYR A 147 -1.20 -11.60 -0.12
CA TYR A 147 -0.13 -11.79 0.87
C TYR A 147 0.64 -13.09 0.58
N GLN A 148 1.97 -12.96 0.43
CA GLN A 148 2.94 -13.96 -0.02
C GLN A 148 2.72 -14.57 -1.42
N HIS A 149 1.50 -14.58 -1.95
CA HIS A 149 1.23 -15.05 -3.31
C HIS A 149 1.88 -14.18 -4.39
N ILE A 150 2.21 -12.92 -4.13
CA ILE A 150 2.95 -12.05 -5.06
C ILE A 150 4.42 -12.46 -5.17
N GLY A 151 5.03 -12.97 -4.09
CA GLY A 151 6.46 -13.27 -4.01
C GLY A 151 7.33 -12.02 -3.98
N ALA A 152 8.56 -12.13 -4.50
CA ALA A 152 9.64 -11.18 -4.26
C ALA A 152 9.32 -9.74 -4.72
N MET A 153 8.57 -9.58 -5.81
CA MET A 153 8.13 -8.28 -6.35
C MET A 153 7.33 -7.44 -5.35
N ALA A 154 6.74 -8.07 -4.32
CA ALA A 154 6.04 -7.35 -3.26
C ALA A 154 6.93 -6.28 -2.58
N ARG A 155 8.26 -6.48 -2.50
CA ARG A 155 9.17 -5.48 -1.93
C ARG A 155 9.25 -4.20 -2.74
N TRP A 156 9.27 -4.32 -4.08
CA TRP A 156 9.34 -3.18 -4.99
C TRP A 156 8.05 -2.36 -4.93
N ILE A 157 6.91 -3.06 -4.92
CA ILE A 157 5.60 -2.44 -4.76
C ILE A 157 5.51 -1.73 -3.40
N ALA A 158 5.90 -2.42 -2.32
CA ALA A 158 5.83 -1.87 -0.97
C ALA A 158 6.74 -0.64 -0.79
N ILE A 159 8.02 -0.72 -1.16
CA ILE A 159 8.97 0.38 -0.94
C ILE A 159 8.59 1.62 -1.74
N THR A 160 8.25 1.44 -3.02
CA THR A 160 7.82 2.59 -3.84
C THR A 160 6.52 3.18 -3.29
N ASN A 161 5.57 2.34 -2.86
CA ASN A 161 4.32 2.78 -2.25
C ASN A 161 4.53 3.57 -0.95
N LEU A 162 5.23 2.97 0.01
CA LEU A 162 5.54 3.55 1.31
C LEU A 162 6.29 4.87 1.18
N ALA A 163 7.27 4.96 0.27
CA ALA A 163 8.02 6.20 0.06
C ALA A 163 7.12 7.36 -0.43
N ALA A 164 6.21 7.14 -1.40
CA ALA A 164 5.32 8.22 -1.82
C ALA A 164 4.18 8.47 -0.85
N HIS A 165 3.67 7.43 -0.16
CA HIS A 165 2.63 7.61 0.83
C HIS A 165 3.15 8.37 2.06
N ALA A 166 4.37 8.10 2.52
CA ALA A 166 5.03 8.90 3.54
C ALA A 166 5.08 10.40 3.14
N ALA A 167 5.48 10.70 1.89
CA ALA A 167 5.50 12.06 1.38
C ALA A 167 4.08 12.67 1.27
N LEU A 168 3.10 11.90 0.80
CA LEU A 168 1.69 12.32 0.71
C LEU A 168 1.13 12.66 2.09
N TYR A 169 1.20 11.74 3.04
CA TYR A 169 0.60 11.90 4.36
C TYR A 169 1.31 12.99 5.16
N PHE A 170 2.63 13.12 5.02
CA PHE A 170 3.36 14.25 5.61
C PHE A 170 2.85 15.58 5.04
N TYR A 171 2.67 15.68 3.72
CA TYR A 171 2.08 16.85 3.08
C TYR A 171 0.64 17.12 3.56
N LEU A 172 -0.19 16.08 3.68
CA LEU A 172 -1.58 16.22 4.15
C LEU A 172 -1.65 16.63 5.63
N ALA A 173 -0.77 16.12 6.48
CA ALA A 173 -0.64 16.52 7.87
C ALA A 173 -0.23 18.00 7.96
N ALA A 174 0.81 18.41 7.23
CA ALA A 174 1.22 19.81 7.17
C ALA A 174 0.08 20.72 6.66
N GLN A 175 -0.69 20.25 5.67
CA GLN A 175 -1.82 21.01 5.12
C GLN A 175 -2.99 21.17 6.11
N SER A 176 -3.13 20.28 7.09
CA SER A 176 -4.12 20.43 8.17
C SER A 176 -3.77 21.56 9.15
N CYS A 177 -2.48 21.93 9.27
CA CYS A 177 -2.02 23.03 10.10
C CYS A 177 -2.10 24.41 9.41
N VAL A 178 -2.22 24.44 8.07
CA VAL A 178 -2.16 25.68 7.28
C VAL A 178 -3.53 26.03 6.70
N TRP A 179 -3.99 27.27 6.90
CA TRP A 179 -5.31 27.75 6.44
C TRP A 179 -5.45 27.79 4.91
N LYS A 180 -4.34 28.04 4.18
CA LYS A 180 -4.31 28.15 2.71
C LYS A 180 -3.63 26.94 2.06
N ARG A 181 -4.26 26.36 1.04
CA ARG A 181 -3.73 25.20 0.29
C ARG A 181 -2.61 25.62 -0.66
N ARG A 182 -1.44 24.98 -0.57
CA ARG A 182 -0.30 25.23 -1.47
C ARG A 182 -0.38 24.32 -2.71
N THR A 183 -0.75 24.88 -3.85
CA THR A 183 -1.04 24.11 -5.09
C THR A 183 0.19 23.51 -5.77
N CYS A 184 1.37 24.16 -5.71
CA CYS A 184 2.59 23.62 -6.30
C CYS A 184 3.06 22.34 -5.59
N SER A 185 3.03 22.33 -4.26
CA SER A 185 3.37 21.14 -3.47
C SER A 185 2.44 19.96 -3.76
N ALA A 186 1.14 20.21 -3.97
CA ALA A 186 0.19 19.18 -4.35
C ALA A 186 0.57 18.48 -5.67
N ARG A 187 1.00 19.24 -6.69
CA ARG A 187 1.42 18.66 -7.99
C ARG A 187 2.65 17.78 -7.84
N VAL A 188 3.65 18.21 -7.06
CA VAL A 188 4.87 17.42 -6.81
C VAL A 188 4.51 16.07 -6.17
N ILE A 189 3.64 16.07 -5.16
CA ILE A 189 3.19 14.82 -4.53
C ILE A 189 2.48 13.91 -5.53
N SER A 190 1.60 14.45 -6.38
CA SER A 190 0.93 13.65 -7.41
C SER A 190 1.92 13.07 -8.42
N VAL A 191 2.98 13.79 -8.79
CA VAL A 191 4.05 13.27 -9.66
C VAL A 191 4.79 12.12 -8.98
N ILE A 192 5.12 12.25 -7.69
CA ILE A 192 5.79 11.18 -6.92
C ILE A 192 4.91 9.92 -6.87
N GLN A 193 3.59 10.07 -6.64
CA GLN A 193 2.65 8.96 -6.64
C GLN A 193 2.56 8.29 -8.03
N MET A 194 2.48 9.07 -9.09
CA MET A 194 2.41 8.53 -10.45
C MET A 194 3.70 7.83 -10.88
N ALA A 195 4.86 8.23 -10.35
CA ALA A 195 6.16 7.62 -10.66
C ALA A 195 6.27 6.15 -10.22
N GLN A 196 5.43 5.69 -9.28
CA GLN A 196 5.40 4.29 -8.83
C GLN A 196 4.97 3.33 -9.95
N PHE A 197 4.07 3.76 -10.84
CA PHE A 197 3.49 2.90 -11.87
C PHE A 197 4.53 2.49 -12.93
N PRO A 198 5.31 3.42 -13.53
CA PRO A 198 6.41 3.05 -14.42
C PRO A 198 7.43 2.11 -13.76
N ILE A 199 7.75 2.31 -12.47
CA ILE A 199 8.70 1.46 -11.75
C ILE A 199 8.14 0.03 -11.61
N CYS A 200 6.87 -0.12 -11.22
CA CYS A 200 6.22 -1.42 -11.13
C CYS A 200 6.13 -2.13 -12.50
N LEU A 201 5.84 -1.36 -13.56
CA LEU A 201 5.78 -1.88 -14.93
C LEU A 201 7.15 -2.37 -15.41
N PHE A 202 8.21 -1.61 -15.14
CA PHE A 202 9.59 -2.02 -15.41
C PHE A 202 9.93 -3.34 -14.71
N GLY A 203 9.60 -3.48 -13.42
CA GLY A 203 9.78 -4.72 -12.68
C GLY A 203 9.05 -5.91 -13.32
N LEU A 204 7.80 -5.72 -13.74
CA LEU A 204 7.02 -6.75 -14.43
C LEU A 204 7.68 -7.19 -15.76
N ILE A 205 8.18 -6.24 -16.55
CA ILE A 205 8.88 -6.51 -17.81
C ILE A 205 10.15 -7.33 -17.54
N LYS A 206 10.93 -6.95 -16.52
CA LYS A 206 12.15 -7.68 -16.11
C LYS A 206 11.84 -9.10 -15.64
N ILE A 207 10.79 -9.29 -14.84
CA ILE A 207 10.35 -10.64 -14.44
C ILE A 207 10.01 -11.48 -15.66
N ARG A 208 9.28 -10.93 -16.65
CA ARG A 208 8.97 -11.63 -17.90
C ARG A 208 10.23 -12.01 -18.67
N GLN A 209 11.23 -11.13 -18.74
CA GLN A 209 12.52 -11.43 -19.37
C GLN A 209 13.24 -12.59 -18.67
N PHE A 210 13.26 -12.62 -17.33
CA PHE A 210 13.88 -13.72 -16.58
C PHE A 210 13.15 -15.05 -16.76
N LEU A 211 11.81 -15.02 -16.80
CA LEU A 211 11.01 -16.21 -17.09
C LEU A 211 11.25 -16.74 -18.51
N ASN A 212 11.34 -15.86 -19.51
CA ASN A 212 11.67 -16.24 -20.89
C ASN A 212 13.09 -16.84 -20.99
N ALA A 213 14.03 -16.38 -20.16
CA ALA A 213 15.36 -16.94 -20.02
C ALA A 213 15.39 -18.25 -19.19
N LYS A 214 14.22 -18.85 -18.88
CA LYS A 214 14.07 -20.07 -18.09
C LYS A 214 14.68 -20.01 -16.68
N LYS A 215 14.84 -18.82 -16.10
CA LYS A 215 15.29 -18.67 -14.72
C LYS A 215 14.14 -18.95 -13.74
N LYS A 216 14.44 -19.61 -12.61
CA LYS A 216 13.45 -19.88 -11.55
C LYS A 216 13.08 -18.57 -10.85
N CYS A 217 11.81 -18.19 -10.89
CA CYS A 217 11.32 -16.96 -10.26
C CYS A 217 10.24 -17.31 -9.23
N GLU A 218 10.44 -16.91 -7.98
CA GLU A 218 9.49 -17.11 -6.87
C GLU A 218 8.36 -16.08 -6.90
N THR A 219 8.52 -15.00 -7.67
CA THR A 219 7.46 -14.03 -7.93
C THR A 219 6.38 -14.63 -8.82
N ASN A 220 5.13 -14.51 -8.39
CA ASN A 220 3.97 -14.91 -9.18
C ASN A 220 3.64 -13.85 -10.24
N TYR A 221 4.14 -14.08 -11.46
CA TYR A 221 3.94 -13.17 -12.59
C TYR A 221 2.46 -12.87 -12.87
N ASN A 222 1.58 -13.87 -12.81
CA ASN A 222 0.16 -13.68 -13.09
C ASN A 222 -0.53 -12.85 -12.00
N GLY A 223 -0.14 -13.05 -10.73
CA GLY A 223 -0.56 -12.22 -9.62
C GLY A 223 -0.18 -10.75 -9.83
N VAL A 224 1.11 -10.48 -10.07
CA VAL A 224 1.61 -9.12 -10.30
C VAL A 224 0.94 -8.46 -11.52
N ARG A 225 0.83 -9.19 -12.63
CA ARG A 225 0.16 -8.71 -13.84
C ARG A 225 -1.29 -8.33 -13.57
N LYS A 226 -2.01 -9.11 -12.77
CA LYS A 226 -3.40 -8.83 -12.37
C LYS A 226 -3.48 -7.53 -11.56
N HIS A 227 -2.59 -7.33 -10.57
CA HIS A 227 -2.51 -6.09 -9.79
C HIS A 227 -2.28 -4.85 -10.66
N ILE A 228 -1.32 -4.92 -11.58
CA ILE A 228 -1.00 -3.80 -12.49
C ILE A 228 -2.17 -3.54 -13.45
N LYS A 229 -2.77 -4.60 -14.02
CA LYS A 229 -3.92 -4.47 -14.93
C LYS A 229 -5.11 -3.77 -14.28
N TYR A 230 -5.43 -4.09 -13.03
CA TYR A 230 -6.54 -3.41 -12.33
C TYR A 230 -6.24 -1.94 -12.07
N HIS A 231 -5.02 -1.58 -11.64
CA HIS A 231 -4.64 -0.18 -11.47
C HIS A 231 -4.73 0.60 -12.78
N VAL A 232 -4.16 0.07 -13.87
CA VAL A 232 -4.20 0.73 -15.19
C VAL A 232 -5.64 0.88 -15.68
N LYS A 233 -6.47 -0.18 -15.58
CA LYS A 233 -7.88 -0.12 -15.97
C LYS A 233 -8.63 0.96 -15.19
N LEU A 234 -8.33 1.08 -13.89
CA LEU A 234 -8.96 2.06 -13.03
C LEU A 234 -8.54 3.50 -13.40
N LEU A 235 -7.25 3.73 -13.66
CA LEU A 235 -6.74 5.03 -14.11
C LEU A 235 -7.36 5.44 -15.46
N VAL A 236 -7.43 4.52 -16.43
CA VAL A 236 -8.01 4.77 -17.75
C VAL A 236 -9.52 5.02 -17.69
N SER A 237 -10.24 4.40 -16.76
CA SER A 237 -11.70 4.60 -16.63
C SER A 237 -12.14 6.00 -16.16
N VAL A 238 -11.18 6.87 -15.85
CA VAL A 238 -11.41 8.22 -15.29
C VAL A 238 -10.73 9.32 -16.12
N LEU A 239 -9.93 8.95 -17.12
CA LEU A 239 -9.44 9.85 -18.18
C LEU A 239 -10.48 9.91 -19.30
#